data_AF-A0A6P1YS46-F1
#
_entry.id   AF-A0A6P1YS46-F1
#
_cell.length_a   1.000
_cell.length_b   1.000
_cell.length_c   1.000
_cell.angle_alpha   90.00
_cell.angle_beta   90.00
_cell.angle_gamma   90.00
#
_symmetry.space_group_name_H-M   'P 1'
#
loop_
_entity.id
_entity.type
_entity.pdbx_description
1 polymer ?
#
loop_
_entity_poly.entity_id
_entity_poly.type
_entity_poly.pdbx_seq_one_letter_code
_entity_poly.pdbx_strand_id
1 'polypeptide(L)'
;MRSDMTPSRSRQRIRAQRTHEPATAIAMRSDALRPFLGNTVEERRSRLRNMLRAERGAARRGVGYDPLRHAAISRLMREITGGK
;
A
#
# COMPACT_ATOMS: atom_id res chain seq x y z
N MET A 1 11.07 9.07 -53.28
CA MET A 1 10.88 10.24 -52.40
C MET A 1 9.82 9.90 -51.36
N ARG A 2 10.20 10.03 -50.08
CA ARG A 2 9.43 10.18 -48.82
C ARG A 2 8.08 9.45 -48.66
N SER A 3 8.12 8.55 -47.68
CA SER A 3 7.04 7.95 -46.90
C SER A 3 6.08 8.99 -46.32
N ASP A 4 4.77 8.76 -46.46
CA ASP A 4 3.74 9.35 -45.59
C ASP A 4 2.98 8.21 -44.89
N MET A 5 3.69 7.60 -43.95
CA MET A 5 3.14 6.70 -42.95
C MET A 5 2.40 7.59 -41.96
N THR A 6 1.07 7.59 -42.01
CA THR A 6 0.24 8.19 -40.96
C THR A 6 0.17 7.21 -39.79
N PRO A 7 0.79 7.47 -38.63
CA PRO A 7 0.44 6.69 -37.46
C PRO A 7 -0.88 7.24 -36.94
N SER A 8 -1.94 6.52 -37.27
CA SER A 8 -3.22 6.54 -36.57
C SER A 8 -2.96 6.59 -35.06
N ARG A 9 -3.11 7.77 -34.45
CA ARG A 9 -2.99 8.01 -33.00
C ARG A 9 -4.17 7.44 -32.22
N SER A 10 -4.71 6.32 -32.69
CA SER A 10 -5.78 5.59 -32.05
C SER A 10 -5.20 4.38 -31.33
N ARG A 11 -5.39 4.37 -30.01
CA ARG A 11 -5.39 3.15 -29.17
C ARG A 11 -4.06 2.45 -28.91
N GLN A 12 -3.12 3.15 -28.31
CA GLN A 12 -2.27 2.48 -27.33
C GLN A 12 -2.15 3.35 -26.09
N ARG A 13 -3.26 3.38 -25.32
CA ARG A 13 -3.11 3.44 -23.86
C ARG A 13 -2.28 2.21 -23.52
N ILE A 14 -0.98 2.41 -23.39
CA ILE A 14 -0.06 1.46 -22.81
C ILE A 14 -0.62 1.20 -21.41
N ARG A 15 -1.53 0.22 -21.31
CA ARG A 15 -1.77 -0.55 -20.10
C ARG A 15 -0.46 -1.28 -19.88
N ALA A 16 0.55 -0.53 -19.43
CA ALA A 16 1.65 -1.07 -18.68
C ALA A 16 1.01 -2.02 -17.67
N GLN A 17 1.58 -3.21 -17.55
CA GLN A 17 1.19 -4.31 -16.67
C GLN A 17 1.19 -3.86 -15.20
N ARG A 18 0.31 -2.93 -14.87
CA ARG A 18 0.13 -2.33 -13.57
C ARG A 18 -0.69 -3.34 -12.78
N THR A 19 -0.07 -3.72 -11.67
CA THR A 19 -0.70 -3.75 -10.34
C THR A 19 -1.39 -5.04 -9.89
N HIS A 20 -0.71 -6.19 -9.98
CA HIS A 20 -0.93 -7.28 -9.01
C HIS A 20 0.13 -7.29 -7.89
N GLU A 21 1.33 -6.79 -8.16
CA GLU A 21 2.43 -6.65 -7.18
C GLU A 21 2.12 -5.83 -5.92
N PRO A 22 1.41 -4.67 -5.96
CA PRO A 22 1.23 -3.87 -4.75
C PRO A 22 0.31 -4.57 -3.75
N ALA A 23 -0.73 -5.27 -4.22
CA ALA A 23 -1.64 -5.98 -3.33
C ALA A 23 -0.94 -7.15 -2.62
N THR A 24 -0.12 -7.91 -3.36
CA THR A 24 0.70 -9.00 -2.80
C THR A 24 1.75 -8.46 -1.83
N ALA A 25 2.47 -7.39 -2.18
CA ALA A 25 3.45 -6.77 -1.29
C ALA A 25 2.81 -6.22 0.00
N ILE A 26 1.62 -5.64 -0.11
CA ILE A 26 0.84 -5.19 1.05
C ILE A 26 0.43 -6.40 1.91
N ALA A 27 -0.05 -7.49 1.31
CA ALA A 27 -0.42 -8.71 2.04
C ALA A 27 0.78 -9.29 2.79
N MET A 28 1.92 -9.48 2.12
CA MET A 28 3.15 -9.98 2.74
C MET A 28 3.62 -9.11 3.90
N ARG A 29 3.55 -7.77 3.74
CA ARG A 29 3.90 -6.83 4.82
C ARG A 29 2.90 -6.89 5.97
N SER A 30 1.61 -7.03 5.68
CA SER A 30 0.59 -7.23 6.71
C SER A 30 0.88 -8.50 7.51
N ASP A 31 1.18 -9.60 6.82
CA ASP A 31 1.51 -10.88 7.46
C ASP A 31 2.77 -10.79 8.32
N ALA A 32 3.81 -10.11 7.83
CA ALA A 32 5.03 -9.86 8.60
C ALA A 32 4.80 -9.01 9.87
N LEU A 33 3.79 -8.14 9.87
CA LEU A 33 3.47 -7.31 11.04
C LEU A 33 2.67 -8.06 12.11
N ARG A 34 1.82 -9.03 11.72
CA ARG A 34 0.89 -9.74 12.62
C ARG A 34 1.51 -10.27 13.90
N PRO A 35 2.70 -10.92 13.90
CA PRO A 35 3.35 -11.40 15.12
C PRO A 35 3.64 -10.31 16.16
N PHE A 36 3.82 -9.06 15.71
CA PHE A 36 4.19 -7.93 16.57
C PHE A 36 3.00 -7.12 17.08
N LEU A 37 1.76 -7.50 16.77
CA LEU A 37 0.59 -6.70 17.13
C LEU A 37 -0.01 -7.06 18.49
N GLY A 38 0.40 -8.17 19.09
CA GLY A 38 -0.15 -8.65 20.36
C GLY A 38 -1.33 -9.59 20.18
N ASN A 39 -1.83 -10.08 21.31
CA ASN A 39 -2.79 -11.18 21.35
C ASN A 39 -4.23 -10.68 21.42
N THR A 40 -4.47 -9.52 22.02
CA THR A 40 -5.81 -8.93 22.15
C THR A 40 -6.13 -7.96 21.02
N VAL A 41 -7.41 -7.75 20.74
CA VAL A 41 -7.85 -6.79 19.71
C VAL A 41 -7.45 -5.36 20.10
N GLU A 42 -7.50 -5.03 21.38
CA GLU A 42 -7.15 -3.74 21.96
C GLU A 42 -5.65 -3.45 21.79
N GLU A 43 -4.78 -4.43 22.08
CA GLU A 43 -3.34 -4.33 21.85
C GLU A 43 -3.03 -4.08 20.38
N ARG A 44 -3.63 -4.89 19.49
CA ARG A 44 -3.47 -4.75 18.04
C ARG A 44 -3.88 -3.37 17.58
N ARG A 45 -5.05 -2.89 18.02
CA ARG A 45 -5.56 -1.55 17.70
C ARG A 45 -4.68 -0.44 18.23
N SER A 46 -4.11 -0.60 19.42
CA SER A 46 -3.20 0.38 20.02
C SER A 46 -1.90 0.47 19.22
N ARG A 47 -1.25 -0.69 18.95
CA ARG A 47 0.02 -0.75 18.22
C ARG A 47 -0.12 -0.24 16.79
N LEU A 48 -1.15 -0.66 16.07
CA LEU A 48 -1.38 -0.19 14.69
C LEU A 48 -1.65 1.33 14.62
N ARG A 49 -2.38 1.91 15.59
CA ARG A 49 -2.58 3.37 15.66
C ARG A 49 -1.26 4.10 15.88
N ASN A 50 -0.41 3.60 16.77
CA ASN A 50 0.91 4.19 17.02
C ASN A 50 1.81 4.12 15.77
N MET A 51 1.81 2.97 15.07
CA MET A 51 2.54 2.81 13.80
C MET A 51 2.03 3.78 12.73
N LEU A 52 0.72 3.93 12.54
CA LEU A 52 0.17 4.92 11.60
C LEU A 52 0.58 6.36 11.94
N ARG A 53 0.62 6.70 13.23
CA ARG A 53 1.06 8.03 13.67
C ARG A 53 2.53 8.26 13.32
N ALA A 54 3.39 7.25 13.52
CA ALA A 54 4.78 7.29 13.12
C ALA A 54 4.93 7.46 11.60
N GLU A 55 4.21 6.68 10.78
CA GLU A 55 4.22 6.82 9.31
C GLU A 55 3.81 8.21 8.85
N ARG A 56 2.76 8.77 9.44
CA ARG A 56 2.31 10.13 9.10
C ARG A 56 3.34 11.18 9.50
N GLY A 57 4.04 10.98 10.60
CA GLY A 57 5.16 11.82 11.01
C GLY A 57 6.30 11.77 10.00
N ALA A 58 6.68 10.56 9.58
CA ALA A 58 7.69 10.31 8.55
C ALA A 58 7.32 10.96 7.21
N ALA A 59 6.06 10.81 6.78
CA ALA A 59 5.54 11.43 5.55
C ALA A 59 5.63 12.96 5.58
N ARG A 60 5.28 13.58 6.71
CA ARG A 60 5.35 15.04 6.89
C ARG A 60 6.79 15.57 6.88
N ARG A 61 7.74 14.80 7.41
CA ARG A 61 9.16 15.17 7.45
C ARG A 61 9.90 14.81 6.16
N GLY A 62 9.26 14.08 5.24
CA GLY A 62 9.86 13.60 3.99
C GLY A 62 10.94 12.53 4.19
N VAL A 63 11.04 11.92 5.37
CA VAL A 63 12.10 10.95 5.71
C VAL A 63 11.49 9.67 6.27
N GLY A 64 11.87 8.54 5.70
CA GLY A 64 11.52 7.21 6.23
C GLY A 64 10.06 6.79 6.05
N TYR A 65 9.30 7.51 5.22
CA TYR A 65 7.94 7.13 4.84
C TYR A 65 7.97 5.98 3.84
N ASP A 66 7.22 4.93 4.14
CA ASP A 66 7.06 3.79 3.23
C ASP A 66 5.56 3.63 2.88
N PRO A 67 5.17 3.86 1.62
CA PRO A 67 3.77 3.79 1.20
C PRO A 67 3.20 2.37 1.31
N LEU A 68 4.02 1.32 1.11
CA LEU A 68 3.59 -0.06 1.24
C LEU A 68 3.41 -0.44 2.71
N ARG A 69 4.29 0.03 3.60
CA ARG A 69 4.13 -0.13 5.06
C ARG A 69 2.87 0.58 5.53
N HIS A 70 2.66 1.81 5.11
CA HIS A 70 1.46 2.58 5.45
C HIS A 70 0.16 1.89 5.00
N ALA A 71 0.15 1.35 3.78
CA ALA A 71 -0.99 0.60 3.25
C ALA A 71 -1.23 -0.72 4.00
N ALA A 72 -0.18 -1.47 4.34
CA ALA A 72 -0.27 -2.69 5.13
C ALA A 72 -0.84 -2.45 6.54
N ILE A 73 -0.38 -1.41 7.24
CA ILE A 73 -0.91 -1.03 8.55
C ILE A 73 -2.38 -0.58 8.43
N SER A 74 -2.72 0.18 7.40
CA SER A 74 -4.10 0.64 7.15
C SER A 74 -5.05 -0.52 6.86
N ARG A 75 -4.60 -1.52 6.11
CA ARG A 75 -5.35 -2.77 5.86
C ARG A 75 -5.62 -3.51 7.17
N LEU A 76 -4.59 -3.75 7.98
CA LEU A 76 -4.72 -4.42 9.27
C LEU A 76 -5.67 -3.66 10.22
N MET A 77 -5.62 -2.33 10.23
CA MET A 77 -6.57 -1.51 10.98
C MET A 77 -8.01 -1.75 10.53
N ARG A 78 -8.27 -1.81 9.22
CA ARG A 78 -9.61 -2.11 8.70
C ARG A 78 -10.09 -3.50 9.09
N GLU A 79 -9.20 -4.50 9.03
CA GLU A 79 -9.52 -5.89 9.43
C GLU A 79 -9.99 -5.95 10.89
N ILE A 80 -9.37 -5.20 11.81
CA ILE A 80 -9.77 -5.21 13.22
C ILE A 80 -10.94 -4.28 13.56
N THR A 81 -11.18 -3.21 12.79
CA THR A 81 -12.31 -2.29 13.03
C THR A 81 -13.57 -2.68 12.29
N GLY A 82 -13.43 -3.45 11.21
CA GLY A 82 -14.48 -3.76 10.25
C GLY A 82 -14.90 -5.23 10.27
N GLY A 83 -14.75 -5.93 11.40
CA GLY A 83 -15.22 -7.30 11.57
C GLY A 83 -16.70 -7.44 11.18
N LYS A 84 -16.93 -7.97 9.98
CA LYS A 84 -18.14 -8.63 9.54
C LYS A 84 -17.75 -10.03 9.14
#